data_AF-A0A1J3EKD6-F1
#
_entry.id   AF-A0A1J3EKD6-F1
#
_cell.length_a   1.000
_cell.length_b   1.000
_cell.length_c   1.000
_cell.angle_alpha   90.00
_cell.angle_beta   90.00
_cell.angle_gamma   90.00
#
_symmetry.space_group_name_H-M   'P 1'
#
loop_
_entity.id
_entity.type
_entity.pdbx_description
1 polymer ?
#
loop_
_entity_poly.entity_id
_entity_poly.type
_entity_poly.pdbx_seq_one_letter_code
_entity_poly.pdbx_strand_id
1 'polypeptide(L)'
;MAYGSYFSISSRALVFCRPCYGSIRDFPFSLRTPTIGHCGCVGAITAPRNLVKPRKEESREFSGARRSKEKVMPWKKLDANEFGIQRSMIPESTRMVLNKLRNKGFQVYLVGGCVRDLILDRIPKDFDVITSAELKEVRKVFPGCQIVGRRFPICHVYVDDIIIEVSSFSTSARTGKAPNKSFRKPAGCSERDYIRWKNCLQRDFTVNGLMFDPSENVVYDYIGGVEDIRNSKVRTVSAASLSFVEDTARILRAIRIAARLGFSLTKDVAVSVKELSSSLLRLDPSRIRMELNYMMAYGSAEASLRLLWRFGIMEILLPIQASYFVSQGFRRRDGRSNMLLSLFRNLDRLVAPDRPSHEFLWIGILAFHKALVDQPRDPKIVASYCLAIYSELSLSEAIEIARTNSKQHNSNFQELSGHEKDIADSNSKLSQQVINFAESIKSAARKMNDRDYLANAMSKYPQAPGSDMVFMSKPLLERVEKMFGSVRRKGKEEREAPNLERRINYKSLALGDFHETRRVFARIVFDTVYPPT
;
A
#
# COMPACT_ATOMS: atom_id res chain seq x y z
N MET A 1 -41.30 -5.15 49.83
CA MET A 1 -41.88 -6.26 49.05
C MET A 1 -41.16 -6.23 47.70
N ALA A 2 -40.06 -6.97 47.46
CA ALA A 2 -39.96 -8.42 47.21
C ALA A 2 -40.75 -8.78 45.92
N TYR A 3 -40.28 -9.39 44.83
CA TYR A 3 -39.14 -10.20 44.33
C TYR A 3 -39.03 -9.88 42.80
N GLY A 4 -37.98 -10.03 41.99
CA GLY A 4 -37.01 -11.13 41.79
C GLY A 4 -36.87 -11.40 40.27
N SER A 5 -35.62 -11.42 39.76
CA SER A 5 -35.01 -12.24 38.66
C SER A 5 -35.84 -12.62 37.41
N TYR A 6 -35.31 -12.51 36.19
CA TYR A 6 -34.58 -13.62 35.53
C TYR A 6 -33.65 -13.16 34.37
N PHE A 7 -32.45 -13.76 34.36
CA PHE A 7 -31.54 -13.89 33.23
C PHE A 7 -32.13 -14.84 32.17
N SER A 8 -31.91 -14.57 30.88
CA SER A 8 -31.70 -15.65 29.90
C SER A 8 -30.74 -15.22 28.79
N ILE A 9 -29.61 -15.92 28.70
CA ILE A 9 -28.73 -15.96 27.53
C ILE A 9 -29.33 -16.97 26.54
N SER A 10 -29.32 -16.66 25.24
CA SER A 10 -29.33 -17.71 24.21
C SER A 10 -28.57 -17.30 22.96
N SER A 11 -27.75 -18.25 22.52
CA SER A 11 -26.91 -18.25 21.33
C SER A 11 -27.65 -18.93 20.18
N ARG A 12 -27.74 -18.28 19.00
CA ARG A 12 -27.45 -18.83 17.65
C ARG A 12 -28.09 -18.00 16.54
N ALA A 13 -27.31 -17.86 15.48
CA ALA A 13 -27.58 -17.21 14.20
C ALA A 13 -28.80 -17.77 13.45
N LEU A 14 -29.42 -16.93 12.61
CA LEU A 14 -29.43 -17.06 11.13
C LEU A 14 -30.33 -15.98 10.47
N VAL A 15 -29.70 -15.20 9.58
CA VAL A 15 -30.19 -14.69 8.28
C VAL A 15 -31.42 -13.77 8.22
N PHE A 16 -31.19 -12.49 7.96
CA PHE A 16 -31.58 -11.73 6.74
C PHE A 16 -31.68 -10.23 7.08
N CYS A 17 -30.90 -9.40 6.39
CA CYS A 17 -31.38 -8.16 5.76
C CYS A 17 -30.25 -7.52 4.94
N ARG A 18 -30.45 -7.52 3.62
CA ARG A 18 -29.67 -6.74 2.64
C ARG A 18 -30.01 -5.25 2.79
N PRO A 19 -29.07 -4.34 2.48
CA PRO A 19 -29.35 -2.91 2.47
C PRO A 19 -30.22 -2.51 1.26
N CYS A 20 -31.28 -1.75 1.52
CA CYS A 20 -32.04 -1.01 0.53
C CYS A 20 -31.17 0.13 -0.05
N TYR A 21 -31.00 0.14 -1.38
CA TYR A 21 -30.76 1.37 -2.15
C TYR A 21 -31.77 1.40 -3.29
N GLY A 22 -32.44 2.55 -3.44
CA GLY A 22 -33.52 2.75 -4.38
C GLY A 22 -33.07 2.78 -5.84
N SER A 23 -33.89 2.09 -6.66
CA SER A 23 -34.29 2.36 -8.05
C SER A 23 -33.19 2.59 -9.09
N ILE A 24 -32.93 1.57 -9.92
CA ILE A 24 -33.05 1.62 -11.41
C ILE A 24 -33.15 0.16 -11.92
N ARG A 25 -34.30 -0.11 -12.57
CA ARG A 25 -34.79 -1.20 -13.45
C ARG A 25 -34.01 -2.50 -13.66
N ASP A 26 -34.79 -3.58 -13.64
CA ASP A 26 -34.50 -5.02 -13.76
C ASP A 26 -33.71 -5.46 -15.00
N PHE A 27 -32.78 -6.42 -14.82
CA PHE A 27 -32.57 -7.55 -15.73
C PHE A 27 -31.99 -8.76 -14.93
N PRO A 28 -32.31 -10.02 -15.30
CA PRO A 28 -32.15 -11.17 -14.42
C PRO A 28 -30.86 -11.93 -14.73
N PHE A 29 -30.04 -12.31 -13.73
CA PHE A 29 -29.22 -13.54 -13.82
C PHE A 29 -28.77 -14.06 -12.43
N SER A 30 -29.02 -15.36 -12.27
CA SER A 30 -28.71 -16.30 -11.17
C SER A 30 -27.41 -16.05 -10.39
N LEU A 31 -27.54 -15.84 -9.08
CA LEU A 31 -26.46 -15.84 -8.09
C LEU A 31 -26.07 -17.29 -7.70
N ARG A 32 -24.84 -17.71 -8.02
CA ARG A 32 -24.17 -18.82 -7.31
C ARG A 32 -23.25 -18.22 -6.24
N THR A 33 -23.46 -18.64 -4.98
CA THR A 33 -22.64 -18.32 -3.81
C THR A 33 -21.25 -18.95 -3.91
N PRO A 34 -20.15 -18.24 -3.61
CA PRO A 34 -18.84 -18.86 -3.45
C PRO A 34 -18.64 -19.32 -1.99
N THR A 35 -18.25 -20.58 -1.85
CA THR A 35 -17.82 -21.25 -0.62
C THR A 35 -16.50 -20.67 -0.08
N ILE A 36 -16.45 -20.50 1.24
CA ILE A 36 -15.31 -20.07 2.06
C ILE A 36 -14.24 -21.18 2.08
N GLY A 37 -12.99 -20.84 1.81
CA GLY A 37 -11.83 -21.71 1.95
C GLY A 37 -10.78 -21.09 2.89
N HIS A 38 -10.45 -21.82 3.96
CA HIS A 38 -9.31 -21.58 4.85
C HIS A 38 -7.99 -21.51 4.04
N CYS A 39 -7.15 -20.52 4.30
CA CYS A 39 -5.84 -20.37 3.64
C CYS A 39 -4.71 -20.63 4.62
N GLY A 40 -4.12 -21.83 4.52
CA GLY A 40 -2.85 -22.19 5.12
C GLY A 40 -1.73 -22.21 4.07
N CYS A 41 -0.57 -21.71 4.48
CA CYS A 41 0.78 -21.96 3.96
C CYS A 41 1.15 -21.53 2.53
N VAL A 42 2.31 -20.87 2.47
CA VAL A 42 3.04 -20.43 1.28
C VAL A 42 3.48 -21.65 0.47
N GLY A 43 2.80 -21.91 -0.63
CA GLY A 43 3.18 -22.86 -1.68
C GLY A 43 2.31 -22.66 -2.90
N ALA A 44 2.92 -22.28 -4.02
CA ALA A 44 2.31 -22.11 -5.34
C ALA A 44 1.09 -21.15 -5.40
N ILE A 45 1.34 -19.89 -5.80
CA ILE A 45 0.29 -18.97 -6.23
C ILE A 45 -0.38 -19.57 -7.47
N THR A 46 -1.62 -20.01 -7.31
CA THR A 46 -2.52 -20.33 -8.41
C THR A 46 -2.81 -19.05 -9.19
N ALA A 47 -2.59 -19.12 -10.51
CA ALA A 47 -2.81 -18.01 -11.42
C ALA A 47 -4.28 -17.55 -11.40
N PRO A 48 -4.57 -16.25 -11.62
CA PRO A 48 -5.94 -15.75 -11.70
C PRO A 48 -6.73 -16.50 -12.78
N ARG A 49 -7.97 -16.89 -12.43
CA ARG A 49 -8.90 -17.59 -13.32
C ARG A 49 -9.42 -16.62 -14.39
N ASN A 50 -8.65 -16.52 -15.47
CA ASN A 50 -9.04 -16.30 -16.87
C ASN A 50 -7.76 -15.95 -17.64
N LEU A 51 -6.94 -16.95 -17.91
CA LEU A 51 -5.78 -16.82 -18.78
C LEU A 51 -6.01 -17.65 -20.05
N VAL A 52 -5.90 -16.95 -21.18
CA VAL A 52 -5.70 -17.52 -22.52
C VAL A 52 -4.59 -18.56 -22.44
N LYS A 53 -4.86 -19.76 -22.96
CA LYS A 53 -3.97 -20.93 -22.85
C LYS A 53 -2.57 -20.62 -23.43
N PRO A 54 -1.47 -20.94 -22.70
CA PRO A 54 -0.12 -20.81 -23.25
C PRO A 54 0.14 -21.91 -24.29
N ARG A 55 0.78 -21.57 -25.42
CA ARG A 55 1.31 -22.55 -26.38
C ARG A 55 2.56 -23.21 -25.79
N LYS A 56 2.66 -24.53 -25.94
CA LYS A 56 3.80 -25.37 -25.51
C LYS A 56 5.08 -24.94 -26.24
N GLU A 57 6.16 -24.69 -25.49
CA GLU A 57 7.53 -24.61 -26.04
C GLU A 57 8.19 -25.99 -25.93
N GLU A 58 8.72 -26.49 -27.05
CA GLU A 58 9.56 -27.68 -27.12
C GLU A 58 10.97 -27.38 -26.64
N SER A 59 11.51 -28.29 -25.84
CA SER A 59 12.87 -28.29 -25.30
C SER A 59 13.93 -28.49 -26.39
N ARG A 60 14.93 -27.60 -26.46
CA ARG A 60 16.21 -27.88 -27.13
C ARG A 60 17.39 -27.52 -26.24
N GLU A 61 18.36 -28.43 -26.25
CA GLU A 61 19.54 -28.51 -25.39
C GLU A 61 20.55 -27.37 -25.60
N PHE A 62 21.35 -27.18 -24.56
CA PHE A 62 22.34 -26.12 -24.36
C PHE A 62 23.66 -26.44 -25.07
N SER A 63 24.11 -25.57 -25.97
CA SER A 63 25.55 -25.35 -26.21
C SER A 63 25.83 -23.96 -26.80
N GLY A 64 26.93 -23.35 -26.37
CA GLY A 64 27.60 -22.23 -27.06
C GLY A 64 27.26 -20.82 -26.58
N ALA A 65 28.23 -20.17 -25.96
CA ALA A 65 28.24 -18.76 -25.59
C ALA A 65 27.83 -17.85 -26.78
N ARG A 66 26.68 -17.18 -26.66
CA ARG A 66 26.26 -16.10 -27.56
C ARG A 66 26.00 -14.84 -26.74
N ARG A 67 26.69 -13.76 -27.09
CA ARG A 67 26.34 -12.38 -26.71
C ARG A 67 24.82 -12.24 -26.84
N SER A 68 24.14 -11.95 -25.73
CA SER A 68 22.69 -11.77 -25.70
C SER A 68 22.32 -10.57 -26.57
N LYS A 69 21.92 -10.84 -27.82
CA LYS A 69 21.14 -9.87 -28.61
C LYS A 69 19.87 -9.62 -27.79
N GLU A 70 19.73 -8.41 -27.21
CA GLU A 70 18.47 -7.97 -26.61
C GLU A 70 17.35 -8.26 -27.62
N LYS A 71 16.45 -9.19 -27.28
CA LYS A 71 15.35 -9.59 -28.15
C LYS A 71 14.39 -8.41 -28.22
N VAL A 72 14.54 -7.55 -29.23
CA VAL A 72 13.66 -6.39 -29.43
C VAL A 72 12.25 -6.93 -29.67
N MET A 73 11.37 -6.75 -28.70
CA MET A 73 9.99 -7.17 -28.81
C MET A 73 9.31 -6.34 -29.91
N PRO A 74 8.55 -6.96 -30.82
CA PRO A 74 7.81 -6.22 -31.83
C PRO A 74 6.78 -5.32 -31.16
N TRP A 75 6.57 -4.14 -31.72
CA TRP A 75 5.55 -3.21 -31.26
C TRP A 75 4.16 -3.81 -31.43
N LYS A 76 3.32 -3.72 -30.39
CA LYS A 76 1.97 -4.28 -30.39
C LYS A 76 0.93 -3.17 -30.23
N LYS A 77 -0.09 -3.23 -31.08
CA LYS A 77 -1.36 -2.49 -30.94
C LYS A 77 -2.41 -3.55 -30.64
N LEU A 78 -3.01 -3.48 -29.47
CA LEU A 78 -3.89 -4.51 -28.93
C LEU A 78 -5.27 -3.89 -28.69
N ASP A 79 -6.34 -4.60 -29.03
CA ASP A 79 -7.69 -4.13 -28.71
C ASP A 79 -7.89 -4.18 -27.19
N ALA A 80 -8.32 -3.07 -26.60
CA ALA A 80 -8.57 -2.96 -25.18
C ALA A 80 -9.67 -3.93 -24.71
N ASN A 81 -10.57 -4.36 -25.60
CA ASN A 81 -11.58 -5.38 -25.33
C ASN A 81 -10.96 -6.73 -24.98
N GLU A 82 -9.78 -7.07 -25.52
CA GLU A 82 -9.07 -8.32 -25.18
C GLU A 82 -8.67 -8.39 -23.69
N PHE A 83 -8.59 -7.23 -23.04
CA PHE A 83 -8.28 -7.08 -21.62
C PHE A 83 -9.50 -6.78 -20.75
N GLY A 84 -10.71 -6.75 -21.34
CA GLY A 84 -11.93 -6.39 -20.61
C GLY A 84 -12.01 -4.92 -20.20
N ILE A 85 -11.19 -4.04 -20.79
CA ILE A 85 -11.18 -2.61 -20.44
C ILE A 85 -12.43 -1.96 -20.99
N GLN A 86 -13.25 -1.42 -20.10
CA GLN A 86 -14.47 -0.70 -20.47
C GLN A 86 -14.30 0.81 -20.23
N ARG A 87 -14.98 1.63 -21.05
CA ARG A 87 -14.98 3.09 -20.88
C ARG A 87 -15.58 3.53 -19.54
N SER A 88 -16.48 2.74 -18.96
CA SER A 88 -17.07 2.96 -17.63
C SER A 88 -16.05 2.88 -16.49
N MET A 89 -14.93 2.17 -16.69
CA MET A 89 -13.84 2.09 -15.71
C MET A 89 -13.02 3.39 -15.62
N ILE A 90 -13.21 4.32 -16.57
CA ILE A 90 -12.54 5.62 -16.57
C ILE A 90 -13.48 6.65 -15.94
N PRO A 91 -13.06 7.31 -14.84
CA PRO A 91 -13.85 8.35 -14.18
C PRO A 91 -14.31 9.44 -15.14
N GLU A 92 -15.50 10.00 -14.90
CA GLU A 92 -16.06 11.05 -15.73
C GLU A 92 -15.17 12.28 -15.82
N SER A 93 -14.55 12.67 -14.71
CA SER A 93 -13.58 13.76 -14.64
C SER A 93 -12.40 13.55 -15.61
N THR A 94 -11.82 12.33 -15.61
CA THR A 94 -10.76 11.94 -16.54
C THR A 94 -11.23 11.94 -17.99
N ARG A 95 -12.43 11.40 -18.26
CA ARG A 95 -13.03 11.41 -19.61
C ARG A 95 -13.24 12.84 -20.12
N MET A 96 -13.66 13.78 -19.26
CA MET A 96 -13.81 15.19 -19.62
C MET A 96 -12.48 15.80 -20.04
N VAL A 97 -11.39 15.56 -19.30
CA VAL A 97 -10.06 16.08 -19.64
C VAL A 97 -9.57 15.53 -20.98
N LEU A 98 -9.70 14.22 -21.19
CA LEU A 98 -9.35 13.56 -22.44
C LEU A 98 -10.13 14.15 -23.63
N ASN A 99 -11.45 14.30 -23.49
CA ASN A 99 -12.30 14.82 -24.56
C ASN A 99 -12.03 16.30 -24.86
N LYS A 100 -11.83 17.15 -23.84
CA LYS A 100 -11.53 18.58 -24.04
C LYS A 100 -10.23 18.81 -24.81
N LEU A 101 -9.17 18.07 -24.48
CA LEU A 101 -7.90 18.14 -25.20
C LEU A 101 -8.03 17.59 -26.63
N ARG A 102 -8.74 16.49 -26.81
CA ARG A 102 -8.96 15.89 -28.13
C ARG A 102 -9.77 16.80 -29.06
N ASN A 103 -10.82 17.45 -28.55
CA ASN A 103 -11.63 18.41 -29.31
C ASN A 103 -10.82 19.63 -29.78
N LYS A 104 -9.65 19.88 -29.19
CA LYS A 104 -8.69 20.89 -29.64
C LYS A 104 -7.65 20.35 -30.65
N GLY A 105 -7.79 19.11 -31.09
CA GLY A 105 -6.91 18.47 -32.07
C GLY A 105 -5.67 17.78 -31.47
N PHE A 106 -5.55 17.72 -30.15
CA PHE A 106 -4.40 17.07 -29.51
C PHE A 106 -4.58 15.56 -29.39
N GLN A 107 -3.47 14.83 -29.51
CA GLN A 107 -3.43 13.41 -29.18
C GLN A 107 -3.37 13.24 -27.67
N VAL A 108 -4.15 12.31 -27.11
CA VAL A 108 -4.26 12.08 -25.68
C VAL A 108 -4.28 10.60 -25.34
N TYR A 109 -3.56 10.21 -24.30
CA TYR A 109 -3.47 8.81 -23.86
C TYR A 109 -3.48 8.74 -22.35
N LEU A 110 -4.04 7.66 -21.82
CA LEU A 110 -3.80 7.21 -20.45
C LEU A 110 -2.49 6.43 -20.41
N VAL A 111 -1.70 6.60 -19.35
CA VAL A 111 -0.36 5.99 -19.25
C VAL A 111 -0.04 5.52 -17.83
N GLY A 112 0.98 4.67 -17.71
CA GLY A 112 1.54 4.35 -16.40
C GLY A 112 0.75 3.29 -15.65
N GLY A 113 0.63 3.50 -14.33
CA GLY A 113 -0.01 2.54 -13.43
C GLY A 113 -1.48 2.29 -13.74
N CYS A 114 -2.20 3.31 -14.23
CA CYS A 114 -3.62 3.19 -14.52
C CYS A 114 -3.91 2.17 -15.61
N VAL A 115 -3.16 2.18 -16.71
CA VAL A 115 -3.33 1.23 -17.83
C VAL A 115 -3.06 -0.21 -17.37
N ARG A 116 -1.99 -0.40 -16.59
CA ARG A 116 -1.65 -1.70 -16.00
C ARG A 116 -2.75 -2.22 -15.08
N ASP A 117 -3.27 -1.35 -14.21
CA ASP A 117 -4.30 -1.73 -13.25
C ASP A 117 -5.62 -2.07 -13.98
N LEU A 118 -5.98 -1.32 -15.02
CA LEU A 118 -7.13 -1.64 -15.89
C LEU A 118 -6.97 -3.01 -16.57
N ILE A 119 -5.79 -3.33 -17.11
CA ILE A 119 -5.50 -4.64 -17.72
C ILE A 119 -5.61 -5.78 -16.70
N LEU A 120 -5.30 -5.52 -15.43
CA LEU A 120 -5.37 -6.49 -14.34
C LEU A 120 -6.76 -6.57 -13.69
N ASP A 121 -7.76 -5.87 -14.21
CA ASP A 121 -9.09 -5.71 -13.60
C ASP A 121 -9.00 -5.22 -12.14
N ARG A 122 -8.13 -4.22 -11.91
CA ARG A 122 -7.92 -3.58 -10.62
C ARG A 122 -8.25 -2.10 -10.69
N ILE A 123 -8.65 -1.54 -9.56
CA ILE A 123 -8.94 -0.11 -9.44
C ILE A 123 -7.61 0.69 -9.49
N PRO A 124 -7.43 1.58 -10.48
CA PRO A 124 -6.29 2.50 -10.50
C PRO A 124 -6.29 3.43 -9.29
N LYS A 125 -5.10 3.78 -8.80
CA LYS A 125 -4.95 4.80 -7.75
C LYS A 125 -5.27 6.21 -8.28
N ASP A 126 -4.75 6.48 -9.47
CA ASP A 126 -4.76 7.75 -10.18
C ASP A 126 -4.86 7.48 -11.68
N PHE A 127 -5.26 8.50 -12.45
CA PHE A 127 -5.33 8.44 -13.91
C PHE A 127 -4.41 9.51 -14.50
N ASP A 128 -3.25 9.08 -14.98
CA ASP A 128 -2.27 9.96 -15.60
C ASP A 128 -2.56 10.11 -17.10
N VAL A 129 -2.62 11.36 -17.56
CA VAL A 129 -2.82 11.71 -18.96
C VAL A 129 -1.51 12.19 -19.56
N ILE A 130 -1.21 11.74 -20.77
CA ILE A 130 -0.18 12.33 -21.62
C ILE A 130 -0.78 12.86 -22.91
N THR A 131 -0.28 14.01 -23.37
CA THR A 131 -0.80 14.69 -24.55
C THR A 131 0.32 15.19 -25.48
N SER A 132 -0.03 15.40 -26.74
CA SER A 132 0.80 16.14 -27.70
C SER A 132 0.78 17.65 -27.49
N ALA A 133 -0.15 18.17 -26.69
CA ALA A 133 -0.18 19.58 -26.32
C ALA A 133 1.05 19.95 -25.46
N GLU A 134 1.61 21.12 -25.69
CA GLU A 134 2.57 21.74 -24.77
C GLU A 134 1.85 22.15 -23.48
N LEU A 135 2.56 22.16 -22.34
CA LEU A 135 1.94 22.49 -21.04
C LEU A 135 1.28 23.90 -21.03
N LYS A 136 1.83 24.85 -21.81
CA LYS A 136 1.23 26.17 -21.99
C LYS A 136 -0.10 26.11 -22.73
N GLU A 137 -0.26 25.18 -23.66
CA GLU A 137 -1.51 24.95 -24.40
C GLU A 137 -2.52 24.23 -23.51
N VAL A 138 -2.09 23.25 -22.71
CA VAL A 138 -2.96 22.62 -21.69
C VAL A 138 -3.54 23.70 -20.76
N ARG A 139 -2.72 24.66 -20.31
CA ARG A 139 -3.19 25.79 -19.50
C ARG A 139 -4.21 26.70 -20.21
N LYS A 140 -4.12 26.84 -21.55
CA LYS A 140 -5.14 27.56 -22.34
C LYS A 140 -6.47 26.79 -22.40
N VAL A 141 -6.41 25.46 -22.46
CA VAL A 141 -7.60 24.60 -22.48
C VAL A 141 -8.27 24.51 -21.10
N PHE A 142 -7.48 24.53 -20.02
CA PHE A 142 -7.96 24.49 -18.65
C PHE A 142 -7.49 25.72 -17.85
N PRO A 143 -8.22 26.85 -17.94
CA PRO A 143 -7.98 27.99 -17.07
C PRO A 143 -8.15 27.56 -15.60
N GLY A 144 -7.08 27.64 -14.81
CA GLY A 144 -7.05 27.14 -13.42
C GLY A 144 -6.12 25.95 -13.20
N CYS A 145 -5.59 25.32 -14.26
CA CYS A 145 -4.54 24.32 -14.09
C CYS A 145 -3.26 24.94 -13.52
N GLN A 146 -2.55 24.15 -12.72
CA GLN A 146 -1.26 24.55 -12.14
C GLN A 146 -0.14 23.69 -12.72
N ILE A 147 0.88 24.34 -13.29
CA ILE A 147 2.10 23.63 -13.72
C ILE A 147 2.99 23.47 -12.49
N VAL A 148 3.26 22.22 -12.12
CA VAL A 148 4.09 21.85 -10.98
C VAL A 148 5.31 21.05 -11.44
N GLY A 149 6.35 21.05 -10.60
CA GLY A 149 7.60 20.34 -10.88
C GLY A 149 8.59 21.17 -11.71
N ARG A 150 9.83 21.28 -11.21
CA ARG A 150 10.90 22.00 -11.92
C ARG A 150 11.57 21.13 -12.99
N ARG A 151 11.99 19.91 -12.61
CA ARG A 151 12.70 18.98 -13.50
C ARG A 151 11.76 18.24 -14.45
N PHE A 152 10.60 17.82 -13.95
CA PHE A 152 9.57 17.12 -14.71
C PHE A 152 8.28 17.91 -14.61
N PRO A 153 8.12 18.99 -15.39
CA PRO A 153 6.93 19.81 -15.32
C PRO A 153 5.70 19.04 -15.81
N ILE A 154 4.65 19.02 -14.99
CA ILE A 154 3.32 18.46 -15.28
C ILE A 154 2.26 19.49 -14.94
N CYS A 155 1.10 19.45 -15.60
CA CYS A 155 -0.04 20.29 -15.27
C CYS A 155 -1.04 19.49 -14.42
N HIS A 156 -1.35 20.00 -13.23
CA HIS A 156 -2.46 19.56 -12.41
C HIS A 156 -3.73 20.22 -12.91
N VAL A 157 -4.62 19.44 -13.52
CA VAL A 157 -5.95 19.89 -13.94
C VAL A 157 -6.94 19.55 -12.84
N TYR A 158 -7.63 20.56 -12.33
CA TYR A 158 -8.66 20.42 -11.30
C TYR A 158 -10.01 20.21 -11.97
N VAL A 159 -10.67 19.10 -11.63
CA VAL A 159 -12.04 18.80 -12.03
C VAL A 159 -12.79 18.41 -10.78
N ASP A 160 -13.69 19.29 -10.33
CA ASP A 160 -14.34 19.19 -9.02
C ASP A 160 -13.27 19.06 -7.90
N ASP A 161 -13.41 18.08 -7.02
CA ASP A 161 -12.45 17.77 -5.95
C ASP A 161 -11.30 16.83 -6.41
N ILE A 162 -11.20 16.54 -7.71
CA ILE A 162 -10.23 15.58 -8.27
C ILE A 162 -9.13 16.30 -9.05
N ILE A 163 -7.89 15.89 -8.79
CA ILE A 163 -6.72 16.34 -9.54
C ILE A 163 -6.36 15.29 -10.59
N ILE A 164 -6.25 15.71 -11.84
CA ILE A 164 -5.78 14.88 -12.95
C ILE A 164 -4.42 15.39 -13.41
N GLU A 165 -3.41 14.52 -13.38
CA GLU A 165 -2.07 14.85 -13.85
C GLU A 165 -2.02 14.77 -15.38
N VAL A 166 -1.67 15.88 -16.02
CA VAL A 166 -1.50 15.98 -17.47
C VAL A 166 -0.06 16.32 -17.80
N SER A 167 0.60 15.43 -18.54
CA SER A 167 1.98 15.58 -19.01
C SER A 167 2.05 15.75 -20.53
N SER A 168 3.12 16.36 -21.03
CA SER A 168 3.35 16.50 -22.47
C SER A 168 4.44 15.53 -22.94
N PHE A 169 4.36 15.07 -24.19
CA PHE A 169 5.47 14.34 -24.83
C PHE A 169 6.78 15.16 -24.86
N SER A 170 6.70 16.49 -24.87
CA SER A 170 7.87 17.37 -24.86
C SER A 170 8.56 17.48 -23.50
N THR A 171 7.83 17.26 -22.39
CA THR A 171 8.37 17.24 -21.02
C THR A 171 9.53 16.24 -20.92
N SER A 172 9.33 15.06 -21.51
CA SER A 172 10.29 13.98 -21.63
C SER A 172 11.52 14.32 -22.48
N ALA A 173 11.41 15.23 -23.45
CA ALA A 173 12.51 15.61 -24.32
C ALA A 173 13.49 16.60 -23.66
N ARG A 174 13.01 17.39 -22.68
CA ARG A 174 13.79 18.44 -22.02
C ARG A 174 14.68 17.96 -20.88
N THR A 175 14.47 16.76 -20.35
CA THR A 175 15.20 16.24 -19.18
C THR A 175 16.56 15.61 -19.50
N GLY A 176 17.00 15.66 -20.76
CA GLY A 176 18.42 15.66 -21.14
C GLY A 176 19.27 14.42 -20.77
N LYS A 177 18.68 13.32 -20.30
CA LYS A 177 19.42 12.11 -19.90
C LYS A 177 18.76 10.81 -20.37
N ALA A 178 18.13 10.81 -21.54
CA ALA A 178 18.02 9.53 -22.24
C ALA A 178 19.46 9.08 -22.52
N PRO A 179 19.88 7.85 -22.17
CA PRO A 179 21.09 7.32 -22.76
C PRO A 179 20.89 7.45 -24.25
N ASN A 180 21.78 8.17 -24.92
CA ASN A 180 21.96 8.13 -26.37
C ASN A 180 22.42 6.72 -26.77
N LYS A 181 21.67 5.68 -26.39
CA LYS A 181 21.55 4.51 -27.24
C LYS A 181 20.78 5.03 -28.43
N SER A 182 21.46 5.15 -29.55
CA SER A 182 20.89 5.29 -30.87
C SER A 182 20.01 4.06 -31.16
N PHE A 183 18.90 3.93 -30.43
CA PHE A 183 17.88 2.96 -30.77
C PHE A 183 17.36 3.41 -32.14
N ARG A 184 17.82 2.70 -33.18
CA ARG A 184 17.41 2.98 -34.56
C ARG A 184 15.88 2.93 -34.59
N LYS A 185 15.27 4.02 -35.07
CA LYS A 185 13.84 4.08 -35.37
C LYS A 185 13.49 2.80 -36.14
N PRO A 186 12.57 1.95 -35.65
CA PRO A 186 12.20 0.74 -36.36
C PRO A 186 11.75 1.08 -37.79
N ALA A 187 12.18 0.29 -38.77
CA ALA A 187 11.84 0.53 -40.17
C ALA A 187 10.30 0.54 -40.35
N GLY A 188 9.76 1.51 -41.09
CA GLY A 188 8.32 1.66 -41.30
C GLY A 188 7.53 2.33 -40.15
N CYS A 189 8.21 2.86 -39.14
CA CYS A 189 7.58 3.53 -38.00
C CYS A 189 7.04 4.93 -38.35
N SER A 190 5.75 5.17 -38.05
CA SER A 190 5.14 6.49 -38.13
C SER A 190 5.74 7.45 -37.09
N GLU A 191 5.74 8.76 -37.35
CA GLU A 191 6.26 9.73 -36.39
C GLU A 191 5.51 9.71 -35.04
N ARG A 192 4.21 9.41 -35.07
CA ARG A 192 3.38 9.25 -33.87
C ARG A 192 3.83 8.06 -33.03
N ASP A 193 4.08 6.91 -33.66
CA ASP A 193 4.54 5.72 -32.95
C ASP A 193 5.96 5.92 -32.39
N TYR A 194 6.82 6.67 -33.08
CA TYR A 194 8.15 7.03 -32.57
C TYR A 194 8.08 7.87 -31.29
N ILE A 195 7.23 8.90 -31.26
CA ILE A 195 7.05 9.77 -30.08
C ILE A 195 6.51 8.97 -28.88
N ARG A 196 5.48 8.13 -29.10
CA ARG A 196 4.89 7.26 -28.07
C ARG A 196 5.92 6.29 -27.50
N TRP A 197 6.65 5.60 -28.36
CA TRP A 197 7.71 4.67 -27.95
C TRP A 197 8.82 5.37 -27.17
N LYS A 198 9.28 6.55 -27.61
CA LYS A 198 10.30 7.35 -26.90
C LYS A 198 9.84 7.72 -25.49
N ASN A 199 8.55 8.02 -25.29
CA ASN A 199 8.00 8.24 -23.95
C ASN A 199 8.03 6.96 -23.10
N CYS A 200 7.64 5.82 -23.67
CA CYS A 200 7.66 4.53 -22.97
C CYS A 200 9.08 4.14 -22.52
N LEU A 201 10.11 4.45 -23.31
CA LEU A 201 11.51 4.18 -22.97
C LEU A 201 12.03 4.92 -21.73
N GLN A 202 11.39 6.03 -21.35
CA GLN A 202 11.78 6.81 -20.16
C GLN A 202 11.10 6.35 -18.88
N ARG A 203 10.22 5.35 -18.96
CA ARG A 203 9.50 4.82 -17.81
C ARG A 203 10.43 3.92 -16.99
N ASP A 204 10.06 3.74 -15.73
CA ASP A 204 10.83 2.95 -14.77
C ASP A 204 10.72 1.44 -15.04
N PHE A 205 9.49 0.95 -15.22
CA PHE A 205 9.19 -0.48 -15.41
C PHE A 205 8.37 -0.74 -16.67
N THR A 206 8.57 -1.89 -17.29
CA THR A 206 7.86 -2.32 -18.52
C THR A 206 6.35 -2.31 -18.33
N VAL A 207 5.87 -2.82 -17.20
CA VAL A 207 4.45 -2.85 -16.83
C VAL A 207 3.84 -1.45 -16.66
N ASN A 208 4.64 -0.39 -16.49
CA ASN A 208 4.20 1.00 -16.43
C ASN A 208 4.45 1.77 -17.74
N GLY A 209 5.01 1.12 -18.76
CA GLY A 209 5.24 1.73 -20.07
C GLY A 209 4.20 1.37 -21.11
N LEU A 210 2.96 1.11 -20.65
CA LEU A 210 1.80 0.90 -21.50
C LEU A 210 1.06 2.22 -21.70
N MET A 211 0.48 2.39 -22.89
CA MET A 211 -0.37 3.54 -23.22
C MET A 211 -1.73 3.06 -23.70
N PHE A 212 -2.79 3.75 -23.30
CA PHE A 212 -4.15 3.42 -23.71
C PHE A 212 -4.82 4.64 -24.36
N ASP A 213 -5.42 4.42 -25.52
CA ASP A 213 -6.25 5.38 -26.24
C ASP A 213 -7.73 4.98 -26.14
N PRO A 214 -8.53 5.65 -25.29
CA PRO A 214 -9.94 5.32 -25.14
C PRO A 214 -10.83 5.68 -26.36
N SER A 215 -10.34 6.53 -27.28
CA SER A 215 -11.05 6.84 -28.53
C SER A 215 -11.06 5.64 -29.44
N GLU A 216 -9.85 5.16 -29.74
CA GLU A 216 -9.60 4.07 -30.69
C GLU A 216 -9.77 2.70 -30.04
N ASN A 217 -9.93 2.65 -28.72
CA ASN A 217 -9.96 1.43 -27.93
C ASN A 217 -8.68 0.59 -28.07
N VAL A 218 -7.52 1.24 -28.17
CA VAL A 218 -6.23 0.59 -28.43
C VAL A 218 -5.28 0.74 -27.25
N VAL A 219 -4.71 -0.37 -26.81
CA VAL A 219 -3.55 -0.42 -25.91
C VAL A 219 -2.28 -0.57 -26.75
N TYR A 220 -1.34 0.35 -26.56
CA TYR A 220 -0.03 0.33 -27.18
C TYR A 220 0.99 -0.27 -26.21
N ASP A 221 1.68 -1.32 -26.66
CA ASP A 221 2.81 -1.93 -25.95
C ASP A 221 4.05 -1.93 -26.85
N TYR A 222 4.98 -1.04 -26.55
CA TYR A 222 6.23 -0.90 -27.31
C TYR A 222 7.43 -1.57 -26.64
N ILE A 223 7.29 -2.05 -25.41
CA ILE A 223 8.42 -2.49 -24.57
C ILE A 223 8.19 -3.85 -23.88
N GLY A 224 7.08 -4.52 -24.18
CA GLY A 224 6.74 -5.84 -23.66
C GLY A 224 6.06 -5.83 -22.29
N GLY A 225 5.39 -4.73 -21.93
CA GLY A 225 4.70 -4.60 -20.65
C GLY A 225 3.57 -5.61 -20.46
N VAL A 226 2.83 -5.95 -21.52
CA VAL A 226 1.74 -6.93 -21.44
C VAL A 226 2.27 -8.33 -21.14
N GLU A 227 3.41 -8.70 -21.72
CA GLU A 227 4.03 -9.99 -21.48
C GLU A 227 4.54 -10.10 -20.03
N ASP A 228 5.10 -9.02 -19.49
CA ASP A 228 5.54 -8.97 -18.10
C ASP A 228 4.36 -8.99 -17.11
N ILE A 229 3.21 -8.38 -17.47
CA ILE A 229 1.97 -8.51 -16.71
C ILE A 229 1.50 -9.97 -16.68
N ARG A 230 1.44 -10.64 -17.86
CA ARG A 230 1.02 -12.05 -17.96
C ARG A 230 1.92 -12.99 -17.16
N ASN A 231 3.21 -12.72 -17.13
CA ASN A 231 4.20 -13.52 -16.38
C ASN A 231 4.37 -13.08 -14.91
N SER A 232 3.60 -12.08 -14.45
CA SER A 232 3.70 -11.49 -13.11
C SER A 232 5.14 -11.10 -12.76
N LYS A 233 5.80 -10.35 -13.66
CA LYS A 233 7.19 -9.90 -13.54
C LYS A 233 7.30 -8.39 -13.42
N VAL A 234 8.13 -7.94 -12.48
CA VAL A 234 8.63 -6.56 -12.44
C VAL A 234 9.99 -6.52 -13.14
N ARG A 235 10.02 -5.82 -14.28
CA ARG A 235 11.22 -5.60 -15.09
C ARG A 235 11.38 -4.11 -15.36
N THR A 236 12.60 -3.61 -15.24
CA THR A 236 12.95 -2.23 -15.62
C THR A 236 13.00 -2.09 -17.13
N VAL A 237 12.69 -0.90 -17.66
CA VAL A 237 12.73 -0.65 -19.12
C VAL A 237 14.16 -0.73 -19.67
N SER A 238 15.13 -0.22 -18.91
CA SER A 238 16.56 -0.37 -19.13
C SER A 238 17.18 -1.35 -18.13
N ALA A 239 18.47 -1.66 -18.27
CA ALA A 239 19.20 -2.49 -17.30
C ALA A 239 19.01 -1.94 -15.86
N ALA A 240 18.66 -2.82 -14.92
CA ALA A 240 18.22 -2.40 -13.59
C ALA A 240 19.29 -1.59 -12.84
N SER A 241 20.56 -1.97 -12.97
CA SER A 241 21.70 -1.25 -12.38
C SER A 241 21.77 0.21 -12.83
N LEU A 242 21.65 0.47 -14.14
CA LEU A 242 21.64 1.83 -14.68
C LEU A 242 20.40 2.61 -14.24
N SER A 243 19.24 1.96 -14.30
CA SER A 243 17.95 2.57 -13.92
C SER A 243 17.96 3.04 -12.47
N PHE A 244 18.53 2.25 -11.55
CA PHE A 244 18.59 2.56 -10.13
C PHE A 244 19.68 3.57 -9.76
N VAL A 245 20.75 3.66 -10.54
CA VAL A 245 21.75 4.74 -10.40
C VAL A 245 21.17 6.07 -10.87
N GLU A 246 20.36 6.06 -11.92
CA GLU A 246 19.69 7.26 -12.44
C GLU A 246 18.66 7.83 -11.45
N ASP A 247 17.81 6.95 -10.90
CA ASP A 247 16.85 7.29 -9.85
C ASP A 247 16.77 6.17 -8.81
N THR A 248 17.46 6.36 -7.69
CA THR A 248 17.49 5.43 -6.56
C THR A 248 16.10 5.13 -5.99
N ALA A 249 15.13 6.04 -6.11
CA ALA A 249 13.77 5.77 -5.64
C ALA A 249 13.11 4.63 -6.42
N ARG A 250 13.59 4.29 -7.63
CA ARG A 250 13.11 3.14 -8.41
C ARG A 250 13.34 1.80 -7.69
N ILE A 251 14.31 1.70 -6.78
CA ILE A 251 14.48 0.51 -5.92
C ILE A 251 13.24 0.29 -5.06
N LEU A 252 12.79 1.33 -4.34
CA LEU A 252 11.58 1.27 -3.51
C LEU A 252 10.33 1.06 -4.37
N ARG A 253 10.25 1.70 -5.54
CA ARG A 253 9.14 1.50 -6.48
C ARG A 253 9.06 0.06 -6.98
N ALA A 254 10.18 -0.61 -7.24
CA ALA A 254 10.21 -2.02 -7.64
C ALA A 254 9.60 -2.91 -6.55
N ILE A 255 10.00 -2.69 -5.29
CA ILE A 255 9.47 -3.41 -4.12
C ILE A 255 7.97 -3.14 -3.97
N ARG A 256 7.55 -1.88 -4.07
CA ARG A 256 6.15 -1.47 -3.95
C ARG A 256 5.27 -2.12 -5.02
N ILE A 257 5.70 -2.08 -6.28
CA ILE A 257 4.96 -2.68 -7.40
C ILE A 257 4.87 -4.20 -7.21
N ALA A 258 5.98 -4.84 -6.84
CA ALA A 258 6.00 -6.27 -6.57
C ALA A 258 5.04 -6.67 -5.43
N ALA A 259 5.07 -5.95 -4.31
CA ALA A 259 4.19 -6.19 -3.16
C ALA A 259 2.72 -5.98 -3.52
N ARG A 260 2.37 -4.83 -4.10
CA ARG A 260 0.99 -4.46 -4.46
C ARG A 260 0.38 -5.42 -5.47
N LEU A 261 1.15 -5.82 -6.49
CA LEU A 261 0.63 -6.65 -7.57
C LEU A 261 0.75 -8.16 -7.29
N GLY A 262 1.58 -8.56 -6.32
CA GLY A 262 1.96 -9.96 -6.13
C GLY A 262 2.94 -10.45 -7.20
N PHE A 263 3.69 -9.54 -7.82
CA PHE A 263 4.62 -9.85 -8.90
C PHE A 263 5.99 -10.22 -8.34
N SER A 264 6.72 -11.03 -9.11
CA SER A 264 8.11 -11.38 -8.80
C SER A 264 9.07 -10.45 -9.53
N LEU A 265 10.16 -10.03 -8.85
CA LEU A 265 11.23 -9.29 -9.50
C LEU A 265 11.97 -10.22 -10.49
N THR A 266 12.29 -9.71 -11.67
CA THR A 266 13.22 -10.40 -12.58
C THR A 266 14.60 -10.54 -11.95
N LYS A 267 15.44 -11.47 -12.45
CA LYS A 267 16.78 -11.74 -11.89
C LYS A 267 17.65 -10.48 -11.86
N ASP A 268 17.68 -9.73 -12.96
CA ASP A 268 18.42 -8.46 -13.07
C ASP A 268 17.99 -7.47 -11.99
N VAL A 269 16.68 -7.19 -11.90
CA VAL A 269 16.10 -6.32 -10.88
C VAL A 269 16.42 -6.79 -9.47
N ALA A 270 16.25 -8.08 -9.16
CA ALA A 270 16.48 -8.63 -7.83
C ALA A 270 17.95 -8.52 -7.39
N VAL A 271 18.90 -8.72 -8.31
CA VAL A 271 20.34 -8.57 -8.05
C VAL A 271 20.67 -7.10 -7.83
N SER A 272 20.25 -6.21 -8.73
CA SER A 272 20.53 -4.77 -8.62
C SER A 272 19.90 -4.13 -7.39
N VAL A 273 18.70 -4.56 -6.98
CA VAL A 273 18.07 -4.12 -5.72
C VAL A 273 18.97 -4.43 -4.52
N LYS A 274 19.56 -5.63 -4.47
CA LYS A 274 20.42 -6.05 -3.36
C LYS A 274 21.74 -5.29 -3.36
N GLU A 275 22.37 -5.15 -4.52
CA GLU A 275 23.69 -4.49 -4.67
C GLU A 275 23.63 -2.98 -4.42
N LEU A 276 22.53 -2.33 -4.81
CA LEU A 276 22.37 -0.88 -4.72
C LEU A 276 21.52 -0.44 -3.53
N SER A 277 21.10 -1.33 -2.64
CA SER A 277 20.24 -0.98 -1.49
C SER A 277 20.85 0.12 -0.60
N SER A 278 22.16 0.10 -0.39
CA SER A 278 22.87 1.13 0.40
C SER A 278 22.78 2.54 -0.19
N SER A 279 22.51 2.67 -1.49
CA SER A 279 22.31 3.99 -2.12
C SER A 279 21.07 4.71 -1.60
N LEU A 280 20.11 3.99 -1.01
CA LEU A 280 18.92 4.56 -0.38
C LEU A 280 19.25 5.56 0.74
N LEU A 281 20.41 5.41 1.42
CA LEU A 281 20.87 6.35 2.44
C LEU A 281 21.12 7.77 1.90
N ARG A 282 21.33 7.91 0.58
CA ARG A 282 21.53 9.21 -0.08
C ARG A 282 20.23 9.79 -0.65
N LEU A 283 19.13 9.05 -0.60
CA LEU A 283 17.86 9.48 -1.14
C LEU A 283 17.20 10.47 -0.16
N ASP A 284 16.56 11.50 -0.70
CA ASP A 284 15.86 12.49 0.12
C ASP A 284 14.82 11.82 1.04
N PRO A 285 14.81 12.11 2.36
CA PRO A 285 13.91 11.47 3.31
C PRO A 285 12.42 11.63 2.96
N SER A 286 12.03 12.74 2.32
CA SER A 286 10.65 12.95 1.87
C SER A 286 10.26 11.96 0.78
N ARG A 287 11.20 11.60 -0.11
CA ARG A 287 10.99 10.61 -1.17
C ARG A 287 10.90 9.21 -0.62
N ILE A 288 11.73 8.88 0.38
CA ILE A 288 11.66 7.60 1.10
C ILE A 288 10.31 7.47 1.80
N ARG A 289 9.91 8.49 2.57
CA ARG A 289 8.62 8.53 3.27
C ARG A 289 7.45 8.37 2.32
N MET A 290 7.47 9.04 1.16
CA MET A 290 6.43 8.92 0.15
C MET A 290 6.29 7.47 -0.35
N GLU A 291 7.39 6.80 -0.69
CA GLU A 291 7.35 5.40 -1.15
C GLU A 291 6.93 4.43 -0.04
N LEU A 292 7.40 4.64 1.21
CA LEU A 292 6.94 3.88 2.37
C LEU A 292 5.44 4.08 2.62
N ASN A 293 4.94 5.31 2.54
CA ASN A 293 3.52 5.56 2.72
C ASN A 293 2.69 4.83 1.66
N TYR A 294 3.13 4.80 0.40
CA TYR A 294 2.45 4.02 -0.63
C TYR A 294 2.50 2.51 -0.38
N MET A 295 3.56 1.99 0.23
CA MET A 295 3.64 0.57 0.63
C MET A 295 2.67 0.25 1.76
N MET A 296 2.59 1.12 2.77
CA MET A 296 1.90 0.84 4.04
C MET A 296 0.42 1.24 4.06
N ALA A 297 0.03 2.32 3.38
CA ALA A 297 -1.31 2.90 3.50
C ALA A 297 -2.30 2.48 2.41
N TYR A 298 -1.87 1.70 1.42
CA TYR A 298 -2.63 1.40 0.19
C TYR A 298 -2.95 -0.10 0.02
N GLY A 299 -2.87 -0.90 1.09
CA GLY A 299 -3.34 -2.29 1.10
C GLY A 299 -2.30 -3.33 0.65
N SER A 300 -1.02 -3.07 0.88
CA SER A 300 0.08 -3.99 0.56
C SER A 300 1.21 -3.98 1.59
N ALA A 301 0.94 -3.54 2.81
CA ALA A 301 1.92 -3.29 3.84
C ALA A 301 2.64 -4.56 4.29
N GLU A 302 1.90 -5.66 4.53
CA GLU A 302 2.47 -6.93 4.97
C GLU A 302 3.42 -7.52 3.90
N ALA A 303 2.96 -7.56 2.65
CA ALA A 303 3.78 -7.97 1.52
C ALA A 303 5.00 -7.06 1.31
N SER A 304 4.84 -5.75 1.50
CA SER A 304 5.95 -4.79 1.41
C SER A 304 7.00 -5.04 2.49
N LEU A 305 6.59 -5.24 3.75
CA LEU A 305 7.51 -5.55 4.84
C LEU A 305 8.30 -6.84 4.54
N ARG A 306 7.65 -7.89 4.04
CA ARG A 306 8.35 -9.13 3.65
C ARG A 306 9.39 -8.89 2.56
N LEU A 307 9.08 -8.10 1.54
CA LEU A 307 10.04 -7.80 0.48
C LEU A 307 11.18 -6.90 0.95
N LEU A 308 10.89 -5.88 1.75
CA LEU A 308 11.92 -5.05 2.39
C LEU A 308 12.88 -5.90 3.23
N TRP A 309 12.34 -6.84 4.01
CA TRP A 309 13.14 -7.79 4.78
C TRP A 309 13.94 -8.74 3.88
N ARG A 310 13.32 -9.30 2.83
CA ARG A 310 13.98 -10.24 1.92
C ARG A 310 15.21 -9.64 1.23
N PHE A 311 15.16 -8.36 0.89
CA PHE A 311 16.23 -7.66 0.17
C PHE A 311 17.18 -6.86 1.07
N GLY A 312 17.02 -6.92 2.38
CA GLY A 312 17.88 -6.20 3.33
C GLY A 312 17.68 -4.68 3.34
N ILE A 313 16.51 -4.22 2.89
CA ILE A 313 16.17 -2.80 2.86
C ILE A 313 15.51 -2.40 4.19
N MET A 314 14.85 -3.33 4.88
CA MET A 314 14.21 -3.05 6.16
C MET A 314 15.23 -2.54 7.21
N GLU A 315 16.45 -3.04 7.21
CA GLU A 315 17.53 -2.54 8.09
C GLU A 315 17.84 -1.05 7.88
N ILE A 316 17.68 -0.56 6.65
CA ILE A 316 17.93 0.84 6.31
C ILE A 316 16.72 1.69 6.70
N LEU A 317 15.51 1.24 6.33
CA LEU A 317 14.32 2.07 6.44
C LEU A 317 13.60 1.98 7.80
N LEU A 318 13.62 0.80 8.42
CA LEU A 318 12.84 0.45 9.61
C LEU A 318 13.72 -0.38 10.57
N PRO A 319 14.84 0.18 11.07
CA PRO A 319 15.86 -0.56 11.83
C PRO A 319 15.30 -1.23 13.10
N ILE A 320 14.35 -0.57 13.78
CA ILE A 320 13.68 -1.14 14.97
C ILE A 320 12.89 -2.40 14.62
N GLN A 321 12.20 -2.41 13.48
CA GLN A 321 11.42 -3.57 13.04
C GLN A 321 12.30 -4.67 12.46
N ALA A 322 13.38 -4.31 11.76
CA ALA A 322 14.40 -5.26 11.34
C ALA A 322 15.01 -5.97 12.57
N SER A 323 15.29 -5.21 13.64
CA SER A 323 15.79 -5.75 14.90
C SER A 323 14.86 -6.80 15.50
N TYR A 324 13.57 -6.49 15.53
CA TYR A 324 12.54 -7.43 15.98
C TYR A 324 12.51 -8.71 15.12
N PHE A 325 12.68 -8.63 13.80
CA PHE A 325 12.70 -9.81 12.94
C PHE A 325 13.89 -10.71 13.27
N VAL A 326 15.07 -10.12 13.53
CA VAL A 326 16.24 -10.91 13.92
C VAL A 326 16.06 -11.55 15.29
N SER A 327 15.53 -10.83 16.28
CA SER A 327 15.32 -11.38 17.64
C SER A 327 14.33 -12.54 17.66
N GLN A 328 13.38 -12.57 16.71
CA GLN A 328 12.43 -13.67 16.51
C GLN A 328 12.98 -14.81 15.63
N GLY A 329 14.26 -14.75 15.24
CA GLY A 329 14.89 -15.73 14.35
C GLY A 329 14.27 -15.78 12.94
N PHE A 330 13.68 -14.68 12.48
CA PHE A 330 12.94 -14.61 11.23
C PHE A 330 13.90 -14.58 10.04
N ARG A 331 13.89 -15.60 9.18
CA ARG A 331 14.82 -15.69 8.04
C ARG A 331 14.40 -14.76 6.90
N ARG A 332 15.32 -14.41 5.99
CA ARG A 332 15.04 -13.51 4.84
C ARG A 332 13.91 -13.98 3.91
N ARG A 333 13.66 -15.29 3.84
CA ARG A 333 12.60 -15.91 3.02
C ARG A 333 11.59 -16.67 3.89
N ASP A 334 11.39 -16.21 5.11
CA ASP A 334 10.49 -16.87 6.05
C ASP A 334 9.02 -16.69 5.65
N GLY A 335 8.28 -17.80 5.65
CA GLY A 335 6.85 -17.85 5.36
C GLY A 335 5.97 -17.70 6.61
N ARG A 336 6.55 -17.75 7.81
CA ARG A 336 5.81 -17.60 9.07
C ARG A 336 5.20 -16.20 9.20
N SER A 337 4.27 -16.05 10.13
CA SER A 337 3.77 -14.73 10.57
C SER A 337 4.32 -14.39 11.95
N ASN A 338 4.25 -13.12 12.32
CA ASN A 338 4.52 -12.60 13.65
C ASN A 338 3.50 -11.49 13.97
N MET A 339 3.56 -10.88 15.15
CA MET A 339 2.56 -9.87 15.53
C MET A 339 2.59 -8.66 14.58
N LEU A 340 3.78 -8.14 14.23
CA LEU A 340 3.94 -7.02 13.30
C LEU A 340 3.27 -7.30 11.95
N LEU A 341 3.59 -8.43 11.33
CA LEU A 341 3.01 -8.82 10.03
C LEU A 341 1.50 -9.02 10.14
N SER A 342 1.01 -9.52 11.28
CA SER A 342 -0.43 -9.72 11.50
C SER A 342 -1.19 -8.39 11.64
N LEU A 343 -0.62 -7.40 12.34
CA LEU A 343 -1.16 -6.03 12.40
C LEU A 343 -1.29 -5.43 11.00
N PHE A 344 -0.22 -5.52 10.20
CA PHE A 344 -0.21 -4.98 8.85
C PHE A 344 -1.10 -5.76 7.87
N ARG A 345 -1.24 -7.07 8.03
CA ARG A 345 -2.21 -7.88 7.28
C ARG A 345 -3.65 -7.44 7.58
N ASN A 346 -3.95 -7.11 8.83
CA ASN A 346 -5.27 -6.60 9.21
C ASN A 346 -5.49 -5.17 8.71
N LEU A 347 -4.47 -4.32 8.68
CA LEU A 347 -4.53 -3.03 7.99
C LEU A 347 -4.85 -3.22 6.50
N ASP A 348 -4.15 -4.13 5.82
CA ASP A 348 -4.31 -4.39 4.38
C ASP A 348 -5.71 -4.88 3.99
N ARG A 349 -6.47 -5.47 4.92
CA ARG A 349 -7.88 -5.84 4.70
C ARG A 349 -8.82 -4.64 4.68
N LEU A 350 -8.44 -3.55 5.33
CA LEU A 350 -9.29 -2.36 5.52
C LEU A 350 -9.00 -1.28 4.49
N VAL A 351 -7.75 -1.11 4.08
CA VAL A 351 -7.33 -0.08 3.12
C VAL A 351 -7.08 -0.67 1.73
N ALA A 352 -7.17 0.16 0.72
CA ALA A 352 -6.88 -0.19 -0.67
C ALA A 352 -6.51 1.08 -1.45
N PRO A 353 -6.12 0.99 -2.73
CA PRO A 353 -5.60 2.15 -3.45
C PRO A 353 -6.56 3.35 -3.59
N ASP A 354 -7.85 3.06 -3.74
CA ASP A 354 -8.96 4.00 -3.82
C ASP A 354 -9.47 4.46 -2.45
N ARG A 355 -9.00 3.81 -1.38
CA ARG A 355 -9.41 4.05 0.01
C ARG A 355 -8.21 3.97 0.96
N PRO A 356 -7.19 4.84 0.78
CA PRO A 356 -5.98 4.79 1.58
C PRO A 356 -6.19 5.32 3.00
N SER A 357 -5.25 5.03 3.90
CA SER A 357 -5.17 5.70 5.21
C SER A 357 -4.16 6.83 5.22
N HIS A 358 -4.30 7.77 6.16
CA HIS A 358 -3.26 8.74 6.44
C HIS A 358 -2.00 8.07 7.05
N GLU A 359 -0.81 8.66 6.81
CA GLU A 359 0.47 8.03 7.16
C GLU A 359 0.69 7.79 8.67
N PHE A 360 0.13 8.65 9.54
CA PHE A 360 0.29 8.47 10.98
C PHE A 360 -0.40 7.21 11.53
N LEU A 361 -1.35 6.59 10.81
CA LEU A 361 -1.96 5.34 11.25
C LEU A 361 -0.92 4.21 11.28
N TRP A 362 -0.22 3.98 10.17
CA TRP A 362 0.77 2.90 10.10
C TRP A 362 1.99 3.19 10.98
N ILE A 363 2.37 4.46 11.13
CA ILE A 363 3.40 4.86 12.10
C ILE A 363 2.95 4.57 13.53
N GLY A 364 1.68 4.85 13.85
CA GLY A 364 1.08 4.52 15.14
C GLY A 364 1.10 3.01 15.41
N ILE A 365 0.84 2.18 14.40
CA ILE A 365 0.97 0.71 14.49
C ILE A 365 2.41 0.28 14.82
N LEU A 366 3.40 0.89 14.16
CA LEU A 366 4.83 0.62 14.46
C LEU A 366 5.19 0.99 15.89
N ALA A 367 4.76 2.17 16.37
CA ALA A 367 5.02 2.63 17.73
C ALA A 367 4.32 1.73 18.77
N PHE A 368 3.07 1.36 18.51
CA PHE A 368 2.30 0.42 19.34
C PHE A 368 2.99 -0.93 19.45
N HIS A 369 3.37 -1.52 18.32
CA HIS A 369 4.10 -2.79 18.28
C HIS A 369 5.42 -2.69 19.05
N LYS A 370 6.18 -1.60 18.86
CA LYS A 370 7.44 -1.40 19.58
C LYS A 370 7.24 -1.29 21.09
N ALA A 371 6.18 -0.65 21.56
CA ALA A 371 5.87 -0.57 22.99
C ALA A 371 5.61 -1.95 23.60
N LEU A 372 4.91 -2.83 22.88
CA LEU A 372 4.68 -4.20 23.31
C LEU A 372 5.94 -5.08 23.25
N VAL A 373 6.80 -4.88 22.25
CA VAL A 373 8.10 -5.57 22.19
C VAL A 373 9.00 -5.15 23.36
N ASP A 374 9.01 -3.87 23.74
CA ASP A 374 9.79 -3.39 24.89
C ASP A 374 9.23 -3.88 26.23
N GLN A 375 7.91 -3.91 26.34
CA GLN A 375 7.20 -4.31 27.56
C GLN A 375 5.95 -5.09 27.16
N PRO A 376 6.02 -6.43 27.12
CA PRO A 376 4.86 -7.27 26.87
C PRO A 376 3.70 -6.94 27.81
N ARG A 377 2.49 -6.95 27.29
CA ARG A 377 1.28 -6.58 28.05
C ARG A 377 0.25 -7.69 27.98
N ASP A 378 -0.53 -7.80 29.05
CA ASP A 378 -1.69 -8.68 29.06
C ASP A 378 -2.70 -8.27 27.96
N PRO A 379 -3.30 -9.23 27.22
CA PRO A 379 -4.29 -8.96 26.19
C PRO A 379 -5.47 -8.10 26.66
N LYS A 380 -5.86 -8.17 27.93
CA LYS A 380 -6.95 -7.37 28.52
C LYS A 380 -6.53 -5.92 28.71
N ILE A 381 -5.27 -5.64 29.05
CA ILE A 381 -4.74 -4.25 29.10
C ILE A 381 -4.76 -3.65 27.71
N VAL A 382 -4.30 -4.41 26.70
CA VAL A 382 -4.32 -3.99 25.30
C VAL A 382 -5.76 -3.74 24.82
N ALA A 383 -6.69 -4.64 25.14
CA ALA A 383 -8.11 -4.48 24.82
C ALA A 383 -8.73 -3.25 25.49
N SER A 384 -8.48 -3.07 26.79
CA SER A 384 -8.97 -1.92 27.57
C SER A 384 -8.48 -0.60 26.96
N TYR A 385 -7.19 -0.55 26.60
CA TYR A 385 -6.62 0.60 25.92
C TYR A 385 -7.31 0.88 24.59
N CYS A 386 -7.49 -0.15 23.75
CA CYS A 386 -8.16 -0.02 22.46
C CYS A 386 -9.61 0.45 22.59
N LEU A 387 -10.37 -0.05 23.56
CA LEU A 387 -11.75 0.40 23.83
C LEU A 387 -11.79 1.87 24.28
N ALA A 388 -10.86 2.27 25.14
CA ALA A 388 -10.77 3.64 25.63
C ALA A 388 -10.50 4.65 24.49
N ILE A 389 -9.63 4.31 23.54
CA ILE A 389 -9.36 5.19 22.37
C ILE A 389 -10.43 5.08 21.27
N TYR A 390 -11.14 3.95 21.19
CA TYR A 390 -12.14 3.66 20.15
C TYR A 390 -13.47 4.37 20.42
N SER A 391 -14.02 4.24 21.63
CA SER A 391 -15.36 4.74 21.96
C SER A 391 -15.36 6.06 22.73
N GLU A 392 -14.19 6.60 23.06
CA GLU A 392 -14.06 7.62 24.10
C GLU A 392 -14.77 7.21 25.41
N LEU A 393 -14.86 5.90 25.68
CA LEU A 393 -15.40 5.38 26.93
C LEU A 393 -14.54 5.84 28.10
N SER A 394 -15.17 5.91 29.27
CA SER A 394 -14.39 6.04 30.49
C SER A 394 -13.47 4.82 30.62
N LEU A 395 -12.28 5.04 31.20
CA LEU A 395 -11.30 3.97 31.39
C LEU A 395 -11.87 2.81 32.22
N SER A 396 -12.75 3.11 33.19
CA SER A 396 -13.48 2.12 33.98
C SER A 396 -14.36 1.21 33.13
N GLU A 397 -15.20 1.79 32.26
CA GLU A 397 -16.09 1.01 31.39
C GLU A 397 -15.30 0.17 30.39
N ALA A 398 -14.23 0.74 29.82
CA ALA A 398 -13.36 0.02 28.90
C ALA A 398 -12.72 -1.22 29.55
N ILE A 399 -12.29 -1.11 30.82
CA ILE A 399 -11.73 -2.23 31.59
C ILE A 399 -12.80 -3.29 31.88
N GLU A 400 -14.01 -2.88 32.26
CA GLU A 400 -15.11 -3.82 32.53
C GLU A 400 -15.51 -4.62 31.29
N ILE A 401 -15.63 -3.95 30.14
CA ILE A 401 -15.90 -4.60 28.85
C ILE A 401 -14.74 -5.55 28.46
N ALA A 402 -13.49 -5.13 28.66
CA ALA A 402 -12.34 -5.98 28.36
C ALA A 402 -12.26 -7.22 29.24
N ARG A 403 -12.70 -7.15 30.51
CA ARG A 403 -12.75 -8.32 31.42
C ARG A 403 -13.83 -9.31 31.05
N THR A 404 -14.98 -8.82 30.58
CA THR A 404 -16.11 -9.66 30.18
C THR A 404 -15.89 -10.33 28.82
N ASN A 405 -14.90 -9.88 28.05
CA ASN A 405 -14.53 -10.50 26.79
C ASN A 405 -13.94 -11.90 27.00
N SER A 406 -14.75 -12.92 26.70
CA SER A 406 -14.38 -14.34 26.78
C SER A 406 -13.69 -14.87 25.52
N LYS A 407 -13.42 -14.01 24.51
CA LYS A 407 -12.75 -14.45 23.27
C LYS A 407 -11.33 -14.91 23.57
N GLN A 408 -10.95 -16.03 22.95
CA GLN A 408 -9.59 -16.53 23.02
C GLN A 408 -8.64 -15.55 22.31
N HIS A 409 -7.62 -15.08 23.02
CA HIS A 409 -6.58 -14.26 22.45
C HIS A 409 -5.56 -15.13 21.70
N ASN A 410 -4.79 -14.53 20.78
CA ASN A 410 -3.73 -15.23 20.07
C ASN A 410 -2.51 -15.45 20.99
N SER A 411 -2.40 -16.65 21.54
CA SER A 411 -1.32 -17.04 22.46
C SER A 411 0.05 -17.23 21.80
N ASN A 412 0.14 -17.13 20.46
CA ASN A 412 1.41 -17.29 19.74
C ASN A 412 2.30 -16.04 19.77
N PHE A 413 1.79 -14.91 20.26
CA PHE A 413 2.52 -13.63 20.31
C PHE A 413 3.14 -13.43 21.69
N GLN A 414 4.47 -13.40 21.76
CA GLN A 414 5.24 -13.16 22.99
C GLN A 414 5.01 -11.74 23.53
N GLU A 415 4.64 -10.82 22.65
CA GLU A 415 4.26 -9.44 22.98
C GLU A 415 3.02 -9.35 23.86
N LEU A 416 2.23 -10.43 23.89
CA LEU A 416 0.99 -10.57 24.65
C LEU A 416 1.14 -11.41 25.93
N SER A 417 2.37 -11.70 26.36
CA SER A 417 2.61 -12.46 27.60
C SER A 417 2.55 -11.54 28.83
N GLY A 418 1.34 -11.31 29.36
CA GLY A 418 1.16 -10.73 30.69
C GLY A 418 0.97 -11.82 31.75
N HIS A 419 1.55 -11.66 32.94
CA HIS A 419 1.29 -12.57 34.05
C HIS A 419 -0.11 -12.29 34.65
N GLU A 420 -1.02 -13.26 34.57
CA GLU A 420 -2.37 -13.19 35.15
C GLU A 420 -2.39 -12.86 36.66
N LYS A 421 -1.29 -13.12 37.37
CA LYS A 421 -1.15 -12.87 38.82
C LYS A 421 -1.30 -11.38 39.19
N ASP A 422 -1.07 -10.44 38.27
CA ASP A 422 -1.21 -8.99 38.51
C ASP A 422 -2.62 -8.45 38.16
N ILE A 423 -3.53 -9.27 37.62
CA ILE A 423 -4.88 -8.86 37.17
C ILE A 423 -5.93 -9.03 38.27
N ALA A 424 -5.62 -9.79 39.32
CA ALA A 424 -6.46 -9.94 40.51
C ALA A 424 -6.56 -8.66 41.37
N ASP A 425 -5.89 -7.59 40.93
CA ASP A 425 -5.71 -6.35 41.65
C ASP A 425 -6.71 -5.25 41.22
N SER A 426 -6.93 -4.29 42.13
CA SER A 426 -7.99 -3.27 42.05
C SER A 426 -8.10 -2.52 40.70
N ASN A 427 -9.31 -2.04 40.37
CA ASN A 427 -9.58 -1.24 39.15
C ASN A 427 -8.61 -0.06 38.97
N SER A 428 -8.04 0.49 40.06
CA SER A 428 -7.07 1.59 39.97
C SER A 428 -5.70 1.13 39.44
N LYS A 429 -5.23 -0.07 39.79
CA LYS A 429 -3.97 -0.63 39.28
C LYS A 429 -4.04 -0.92 37.78
N LEU A 430 -5.14 -1.52 37.32
CA LEU A 430 -5.38 -1.74 35.88
C LEU A 430 -5.50 -0.43 35.11
N SER A 431 -6.19 0.56 35.66
CA SER A 431 -6.26 1.91 35.08
C SER A 431 -4.86 2.51 34.92
N GLN A 432 -4.01 2.39 35.95
CA GLN A 432 -2.63 2.87 35.89
C GLN A 432 -1.80 2.13 34.86
N GLN A 433 -1.98 0.81 34.71
CA GLN A 433 -1.30 0.02 33.68
C GLN A 433 -1.69 0.45 32.27
N VAL A 434 -2.97 0.73 32.01
CA VAL A 434 -3.44 1.24 30.71
C VAL A 434 -2.86 2.63 30.42
N ILE A 435 -2.81 3.51 31.41
CA ILE A 435 -2.18 4.85 31.27
C ILE A 435 -0.69 4.71 30.99
N ASN A 436 0.02 3.85 31.74
CA ASN A 436 1.43 3.59 31.54
C ASN A 436 1.70 3.02 30.15
N PHE A 437 0.84 2.13 29.67
CA PHE A 437 0.94 1.59 28.31
C PHE A 437 0.80 2.68 27.24
N ALA A 438 -0.16 3.60 27.41
CA ALA A 438 -0.29 4.76 26.52
C ALA A 438 0.99 5.61 26.45
N GLU A 439 1.63 5.86 27.59
CA GLU A 439 2.91 6.58 27.65
C GLU A 439 4.06 5.77 27.04
N SER A 440 4.07 4.44 27.20
CA SER A 440 5.04 3.57 26.52
C SER A 440 4.93 3.66 25.00
N ILE A 441 3.72 3.77 24.44
CA ILE A 441 3.51 3.96 23.00
C ILE A 441 4.07 5.30 22.52
N LYS A 442 3.79 6.39 23.25
CA LYS A 442 4.37 7.71 22.93
C LYS A 442 5.89 7.70 23.02
N SER A 443 6.44 7.09 24.07
CA SER A 443 7.89 6.89 24.23
C SER A 443 8.48 6.10 23.06
N ALA A 444 7.80 5.05 22.60
CA ALA A 444 8.22 4.28 21.43
C ALA A 444 8.23 5.12 20.14
N ALA A 445 7.22 5.98 19.94
CA ALA A 445 7.21 6.91 18.80
C ALA A 445 8.38 7.91 18.85
N ARG A 446 8.72 8.43 20.04
CA ARG A 446 9.90 9.29 20.23
C ARG A 446 11.20 8.56 19.92
N LYS A 447 11.37 7.34 20.42
CA LYS A 447 12.53 6.47 20.14
C LYS A 447 12.70 6.19 18.64
N MET A 448 11.59 6.00 17.92
CA MET A 448 11.61 5.85 16.45
C MET A 448 12.01 7.14 15.71
N ASN A 449 11.97 8.29 16.39
CA ASN A 449 12.35 9.60 15.86
C ASN A 449 13.71 10.10 16.39
N ASP A 450 14.43 9.26 17.13
CA ASP A 450 15.70 9.57 17.78
C ASP A 450 16.85 8.87 17.04
N ARG A 451 17.80 9.64 16.52
CA ARG A 451 18.91 9.12 15.70
C ARG A 451 19.84 8.20 16.48
N ASP A 452 20.18 8.59 17.71
CA ASP A 452 21.11 7.83 18.55
C ASP A 452 20.48 6.50 18.97
N TYR A 453 19.18 6.50 19.24
CA TYR A 453 18.44 5.28 19.53
C TYR A 453 18.43 4.32 18.33
N LEU A 454 18.20 4.83 17.11
CA LEU A 454 18.21 4.02 15.88
C LEU A 454 19.60 3.45 15.60
N ALA A 455 20.66 4.26 15.73
CA ALA A 455 22.04 3.81 15.57
C ALA A 455 22.40 2.69 16.57
N ASN A 456 22.00 2.85 17.84
CA ASN A 456 22.20 1.84 18.88
C ASN A 456 21.36 0.57 18.67
N ALA A 457 20.16 0.67 18.08
CA ALA A 457 19.40 -0.50 17.71
C ALA A 457 20.12 -1.31 16.62
N MET A 458 20.83 -0.62 15.71
CA MET A 458 21.58 -1.23 14.62
C MET A 458 22.95 -1.77 15.00
N SER A 459 23.59 -1.27 16.06
CA SER A 459 24.85 -1.84 16.55
C SER A 459 24.74 -3.31 16.98
N LYS A 460 23.52 -3.75 17.31
CA LYS A 460 23.19 -5.17 17.57
C LYS A 460 23.22 -6.05 16.31
N TYR A 461 23.36 -5.45 15.13
CA TYR A 461 23.41 -6.11 13.82
C TYR A 461 24.66 -5.70 13.04
N PRO A 462 25.84 -6.27 13.34
CA PRO A 462 27.10 -5.87 12.70
C PRO A 462 27.11 -6.02 11.17
N GLN A 463 26.26 -6.93 10.65
CA GLN A 463 26.12 -7.22 9.22
C GLN A 463 25.15 -6.27 8.50
N ALA A 464 24.42 -5.43 9.23
CA ALA A 464 23.46 -4.50 8.65
C ALA A 464 24.16 -3.17 8.30
N PRO A 465 23.73 -2.50 7.22
CA PRO A 465 24.17 -1.13 6.97
C PRO A 465 23.77 -0.27 8.17
N GLY A 466 24.73 0.39 8.82
CA GLY A 466 24.43 1.35 9.89
C GLY A 466 23.47 2.41 9.35
N SER A 467 22.32 2.58 10.00
CA SER A 467 21.33 3.59 9.63
C SER A 467 20.76 4.25 10.89
N ASP A 468 20.78 5.57 10.89
CA ASP A 468 20.17 6.46 11.87
C ASP A 468 18.96 7.20 11.27
N MET A 469 18.37 6.63 10.20
CA MET A 469 17.41 7.36 9.38
C MET A 469 16.10 7.64 10.11
N VAL A 470 15.82 8.93 10.27
CA VAL A 470 14.56 9.44 10.80
C VAL A 470 13.76 10.06 9.65
N PHE A 471 12.59 9.50 9.35
CA PHE A 471 11.71 10.01 8.29
C PHE A 471 10.46 10.74 8.84
N MET A 472 10.22 10.77 10.15
CA MET A 472 9.08 11.50 10.72
C MET A 472 9.45 12.97 10.94
N SER A 473 8.59 13.88 10.49
CA SER A 473 8.70 15.30 10.85
C SER A 473 8.17 15.53 12.26
N LYS A 474 8.60 16.60 12.94
CA LYS A 474 8.06 16.98 14.26
C LYS A 474 6.52 17.07 14.28
N PRO A 475 5.85 17.73 13.31
CA PRO A 475 4.39 17.77 13.28
C PRO A 475 3.75 16.38 13.15
N LEU A 476 4.38 15.48 12.40
CA LEU A 476 3.88 14.12 12.24
C LEU A 476 4.01 13.32 13.54
N LEU A 477 5.13 13.45 14.25
CA LEU A 477 5.33 12.84 15.57
C LEU A 477 4.27 13.34 16.57
N GLU A 478 4.02 14.64 16.63
CA GLU A 478 2.98 15.22 17.50
C GLU A 478 1.58 14.65 17.20
N ARG A 479 1.26 14.42 15.92
CA ARG A 479 0.00 13.77 15.54
C ARG A 479 -0.07 12.32 16.02
N VAL A 480 1.01 11.56 15.88
CA VAL A 480 1.09 10.18 16.38
C VAL A 480 0.91 10.17 17.90
N GLU A 481 1.55 11.07 18.64
CA GLU A 481 1.37 11.16 20.10
C GLU A 481 -0.05 11.57 20.50
N LYS A 482 -0.64 12.53 19.79
CA LYS A 482 -2.05 12.95 19.98
C LYS A 482 -3.02 11.81 19.72
N MET A 483 -2.75 10.94 18.76
CA MET A 483 -3.55 9.74 18.50
C MET A 483 -3.69 8.88 19.78
N PHE A 484 -2.65 8.84 20.62
CA PHE A 484 -2.60 8.01 21.83
C PHE A 484 -2.82 8.78 23.15
N GLY A 485 -3.05 10.10 23.11
CA GLY A 485 -3.07 10.97 24.29
C GLY A 485 -4.39 11.10 25.07
N SER A 486 -5.51 10.58 24.59
CA SER A 486 -6.85 10.95 25.08
C SER A 486 -7.53 10.01 26.08
N VAL A 487 -6.81 9.09 26.73
CA VAL A 487 -7.40 8.11 27.69
C VAL A 487 -7.92 8.75 29.00
N ARG A 488 -7.95 10.08 29.11
CA ARG A 488 -8.15 10.85 30.37
C ARG A 488 -9.46 11.66 30.48
N ARG A 489 -10.52 11.40 29.70
CA ARG A 489 -11.76 12.18 29.84
C ARG A 489 -12.68 11.61 30.94
N LYS A 490 -12.81 12.36 32.03
CA LYS A 490 -14.04 12.43 32.85
C LYS A 490 -15.01 13.34 32.11
N GLY A 491 -16.14 12.85 31.61
CA GLY A 491 -17.13 13.70 30.96
C GLY A 491 -18.41 12.98 30.60
N LYS A 492 -19.47 13.30 31.35
CA LYS A 492 -20.87 12.91 31.15
C LYS A 492 -21.37 13.40 29.80
N GLU A 493 -21.62 12.50 28.87
CA GLU A 493 -22.52 12.70 27.72
C GLU A 493 -23.02 11.32 27.35
N GLU A 494 -24.33 11.17 27.13
CA GLU A 494 -24.91 9.94 26.59
C GLU A 494 -24.21 9.60 25.28
N ARG A 495 -23.51 8.47 25.26
CA ARG A 495 -22.70 8.04 24.11
C ARG A 495 -23.13 6.65 23.70
N GLU A 496 -23.46 6.51 22.42
CA GLU A 496 -23.84 5.25 21.79
C GLU A 496 -22.78 4.17 22.06
N ALA A 497 -23.24 2.95 22.32
CA ALA A 497 -22.36 1.81 22.56
C ALA A 497 -21.38 1.58 21.38
N PRO A 498 -20.16 1.10 21.64
CA PRO A 498 -19.18 0.75 20.61
C PRO A 498 -19.77 -0.12 19.50
N ASN A 499 -19.99 0.44 18.30
CA ASN A 499 -20.34 -0.35 17.12
C ASN A 499 -19.12 -0.51 16.18
N LEU A 500 -18.29 -1.52 16.46
CA LEU A 500 -17.14 -1.89 15.62
C LEU A 500 -17.52 -2.21 14.17
N GLU A 501 -18.80 -2.47 13.90
CA GLU A 501 -19.33 -2.80 12.56
C GLU A 501 -19.77 -1.58 11.74
N ARG A 502 -19.83 -0.39 12.33
CA ARG A 502 -20.19 0.83 11.58
C ARG A 502 -19.21 1.03 10.39
N ARG A 503 -19.70 1.50 9.25
CA ARG A 503 -18.89 1.66 8.03
C ARG A 503 -17.73 2.63 8.26
N ILE A 504 -16.56 2.36 7.66
CA ILE A 504 -15.37 3.23 7.73
C ILE A 504 -15.61 4.46 6.86
N ASN A 505 -15.33 5.66 7.39
CA ASN A 505 -15.32 6.89 6.60
C ASN A 505 -13.93 7.09 5.96
N TYR A 506 -13.75 6.54 4.77
CA TYR A 506 -12.46 6.58 4.07
C TYR A 506 -11.99 7.99 3.69
N LYS A 507 -12.90 8.95 3.50
CA LYS A 507 -12.53 10.37 3.27
C LYS A 507 -11.85 10.94 4.51
N SER A 508 -12.46 10.75 5.68
CA SER A 508 -11.89 11.18 6.97
C SER A 508 -10.59 10.44 7.29
N LEU A 509 -10.53 9.13 7.03
CA LEU A 509 -9.34 8.31 7.27
C LEU A 509 -8.15 8.75 6.40
N ALA A 510 -8.37 9.07 5.13
CA ALA A 510 -7.34 9.56 4.22
C ALA A 510 -6.83 10.96 4.63
N LEU A 511 -7.73 11.83 5.12
CA LEU A 511 -7.39 13.16 5.67
C LEU A 511 -6.74 13.08 7.06
N GLY A 512 -6.72 11.90 7.68
CA GLY A 512 -6.10 11.70 8.98
C GLY A 512 -6.91 12.28 10.14
N ASP A 513 -8.24 12.21 10.06
CA ASP A 513 -9.11 12.51 11.18
C ASP A 513 -8.77 11.61 12.39
N PHE A 514 -8.69 12.19 13.59
CA PHE A 514 -8.26 11.46 14.78
C PHE A 514 -9.27 10.41 15.23
N HIS A 515 -10.57 10.70 15.15
CA HIS A 515 -11.61 9.77 15.59
C HIS A 515 -11.63 8.55 14.67
N GLU A 516 -11.72 8.78 13.37
CA GLU A 516 -11.76 7.68 12.41
C GLU A 516 -10.45 6.88 12.40
N THR A 517 -9.29 7.52 12.58
CA THR A 517 -8.02 6.81 12.63
C THR A 517 -7.86 5.96 13.89
N ARG A 518 -8.24 6.46 15.07
CA ARG A 518 -8.27 5.66 16.32
C ARG A 518 -9.21 4.47 16.19
N ARG A 519 -10.35 4.69 15.54
CA ARG A 519 -11.36 3.68 15.28
C ARG A 519 -10.82 2.53 14.44
N VAL A 520 -10.19 2.84 13.31
CA VAL A 520 -9.56 1.87 12.42
C VAL A 520 -8.38 1.18 13.11
N PHE A 521 -7.55 1.93 13.83
CA PHE A 521 -6.44 1.37 14.61
C PHE A 521 -6.92 0.34 15.65
N ALA A 522 -7.93 0.68 16.45
CA ALA A 522 -8.44 -0.22 17.46
C ALA A 522 -9.00 -1.50 16.82
N ARG A 523 -9.71 -1.40 15.69
CA ARG A 523 -10.16 -2.57 14.93
C ARG A 523 -9.00 -3.47 14.48
N ILE A 524 -7.94 -2.88 13.93
CA ILE A 524 -6.72 -3.62 13.52
C ILE A 524 -6.11 -4.38 14.70
N VAL A 525 -5.99 -3.71 15.85
CA VAL A 525 -5.43 -4.34 17.06
C VAL A 525 -6.35 -5.44 17.57
N PHE A 526 -7.66 -5.20 17.65
CA PHE A 526 -8.64 -6.21 18.07
C PHE A 526 -8.59 -7.45 17.18
N ASP A 527 -8.62 -7.29 15.86
CA ASP A 527 -8.55 -8.39 14.90
C ASP A 527 -7.20 -9.13 14.94
N THR A 528 -6.17 -8.53 15.53
CA THR A 528 -4.85 -9.14 15.72
C THR A 528 -4.75 -9.90 17.04
N VAL A 529 -5.24 -9.31 18.13
CA VAL A 529 -5.19 -9.88 19.48
C VAL A 529 -6.26 -10.96 19.64
N TYR A 530 -7.47 -10.72 19.16
CA TYR A 530 -8.63 -11.61 19.22
C TYR A 530 -9.13 -11.90 17.79
N PRO A 531 -8.41 -12.75 17.04
CA PRO A 531 -8.77 -13.04 15.67
C PRO A 531 -10.21 -13.59 15.60
N PRO A 532 -11.01 -13.20 14.58
CA PRO A 532 -12.33 -13.77 14.39
C PRO A 532 -12.21 -15.29 14.14
N THR A 533 -13.07 -16.04 14.81
CA THR A 533 -13.22 -17.50 14.67
C THR A 533 -13.70 -17.91 13.29
#